data_AF-A0A3D4JMG0-F1
#
_entry.id   AF-A0A3D4JMG0-F1
#
_cell.length_a   1.000
_cell.length_b   1.000
_cell.length_c   1.000
_cell.angle_alpha   90.00
_cell.angle_beta   90.00
_cell.angle_gamma   90.00
#
_symmetry.space_group_name_H-M   'P 1'
#
loop_
_entity.id
_entity.type
_entity.pdbx_description
1 polymer ?
#
loop_
_entity_poly.entity_id
_entity_poly.type
_entity_poly.pdbx_seq_one_letter_code
_entity_poly.pdbx_strand_id
1 'polypeptide(L)'
;YGKPDVSMCLNASLAGLVAITAPCDVADATGAIVIGAVSGLLVVFGVWLLDNKLRIDDPVGAVAVHMMNGIWGTVAVGLFATTSVPGNDTFDGLFYGGGASLLGKQIVGVLSVGAWTAVLMTVTFFIIKATIGLRASKEEEIIGLDATEHNLPSSYADFMPSVASVSEIREQGAAAGIDTSDVVPVEKAVPVSVRTREKSDGSHKLTKLSIICRPEKLESLKTSLSNIGVKGITVTNVMGYGTQKGQKSYYRGVERDEVQLLPKTKVEVVVSKVPVEQVVNTAKRALYTGNIGDGKIFIFDVEDVVKVRTGEVGYDALQGEDDL
;
A
#
# COMPACT_ATOMS: atom_id res chain seq x y z
N TYR A 1 16.86 -1.97 1.95
CA TYR A 1 17.60 -2.99 2.75
C TYR A 1 18.21 -4.05 1.82
N GLY A 2 19.47 -3.89 1.39
CA GLY A 2 20.31 -4.93 0.74
C GLY A 2 19.88 -5.50 -0.63
N LYS A 3 18.59 -5.49 -0.95
CA LYS A 3 18.01 -5.92 -2.23
C LYS A 3 17.98 -4.75 -3.23
N PRO A 4 18.04 -5.01 -4.55
CA PRO A 4 17.76 -4.00 -5.56
C PRO A 4 16.36 -3.41 -5.36
N ASP A 5 16.23 -2.10 -5.54
CA ASP A 5 14.95 -1.39 -5.52
C ASP A 5 14.46 -1.17 -6.95
N VAL A 6 13.28 -1.70 -7.27
CA VAL A 6 12.74 -1.68 -8.65
C VAL A 6 12.41 -0.27 -9.10
N SER A 7 11.90 0.58 -8.21
CA SER A 7 11.57 1.98 -8.52
C SER A 7 12.84 2.76 -8.85
N MET A 8 13.88 2.61 -8.01
CA MET A 8 15.16 3.28 -8.26
C MET A 8 15.91 2.74 -9.50
N CYS A 9 15.77 1.45 -9.84
CA CYS A 9 16.30 0.91 -11.11
C CYS A 9 15.61 1.51 -12.34
N LEU A 10 14.29 1.72 -12.30
CA LEU A 10 13.54 2.39 -13.36
C LEU A 10 13.90 3.88 -13.42
N ASN A 11 13.95 4.57 -12.28
CA ASN A 11 14.33 5.98 -12.22
C ASN A 11 15.80 6.23 -12.64
N ALA A 12 16.72 5.30 -12.40
CA ALA A 12 18.08 5.35 -12.96
C ALA A 12 18.10 5.18 -14.48
N SER A 13 17.22 4.34 -15.03
CA SER A 13 17.06 4.18 -16.48
C SER A 13 16.48 5.45 -17.13
N LEU A 14 15.45 6.04 -16.52
CA LEU A 14 14.87 7.32 -16.94
C LEU A 14 15.87 8.48 -16.83
N ALA A 15 16.63 8.56 -15.73
CA ALA A 15 17.66 9.57 -15.53
C ALA A 15 18.74 9.54 -16.63
N GLY A 16 19.17 8.34 -17.05
CA GLY A 16 20.09 8.17 -18.18
C GLY A 16 19.49 8.68 -19.51
N LEU A 17 18.21 8.37 -19.78
CA LEU A 17 17.50 8.87 -20.97
C LEU A 17 17.34 10.39 -20.96
N VAL A 18 17.04 11.00 -19.81
CA VAL A 18 16.99 12.46 -19.66
C VAL A 18 18.37 13.09 -19.89
N ALA A 19 19.43 12.57 -19.25
CA ALA A 19 20.75 13.16 -19.36
C ALA A 19 21.39 13.01 -20.76
N ILE A 20 21.08 11.94 -21.49
CA ILE A 20 21.54 11.80 -22.88
C ILE A 20 20.71 12.64 -23.87
N THR A 21 19.53 13.17 -23.49
CA THR A 21 18.65 13.92 -24.40
C THR A 21 19.30 15.17 -24.99
N ALA A 22 20.05 15.94 -24.21
CA ALA A 22 20.69 17.18 -24.68
C ALA A 22 21.97 16.93 -25.52
N PRO A 23 22.84 15.93 -25.23
CA PRO A 23 24.01 15.59 -26.05
C PRO A 23 23.82 14.44 -27.06
N CYS A 24 22.59 14.03 -27.38
CA CYS A 24 22.32 12.80 -28.16
C CYS A 24 22.87 12.81 -29.60
N ASP A 25 23.13 13.99 -30.16
CA ASP A 25 23.67 14.25 -31.51
C ASP A 25 25.16 14.60 -31.52
N VAL A 26 25.78 14.82 -30.35
CA VAL A 26 27.16 15.33 -30.22
C VAL A 26 28.10 14.47 -29.36
N ALA A 27 27.59 13.58 -28.50
CA ALA A 27 28.41 12.69 -27.67
C ALA A 27 28.63 11.32 -28.32
N ASP A 28 29.87 10.81 -28.25
CA ASP A 28 30.20 9.46 -28.72
C ASP A 28 29.68 8.36 -27.77
N ALA A 29 29.84 7.09 -28.16
CA ALA A 29 29.44 5.96 -27.33
C ALA A 29 30.14 5.93 -25.95
N THR A 30 31.39 6.38 -25.86
CA THR A 30 32.14 6.47 -24.60
C THR A 30 31.57 7.56 -23.69
N GLY A 31 31.36 8.76 -24.24
CA GLY A 31 30.70 9.87 -23.56
C GLY A 31 29.31 9.48 -23.07
N ALA A 32 28.49 8.85 -23.93
CA ALA A 32 27.15 8.39 -23.58
C ALA A 32 27.13 7.41 -22.39
N ILE A 33 28.06 6.45 -22.35
CA ILE A 33 28.21 5.51 -21.23
C ILE A 33 28.56 6.27 -19.93
N VAL A 34 29.50 7.23 -19.98
CA VAL A 34 29.90 8.02 -18.81
C VAL A 34 28.75 8.91 -18.32
N ILE A 35 28.03 9.57 -19.24
CA ILE A 35 26.87 10.41 -18.93
C ILE A 35 25.79 9.59 -18.21
N GLY A 36 25.43 8.41 -18.75
CA GLY A 36 24.45 7.51 -18.14
C GLY A 36 24.89 6.97 -16.78
N ALA A 37 26.17 6.59 -16.63
CA ALA A 37 26.72 6.10 -15.36
C ALA A 37 26.68 7.16 -14.25
N VAL A 38 27.05 8.41 -14.56
CA VAL A 38 26.90 9.55 -13.62
C VAL A 38 25.43 9.78 -13.28
N SER A 39 24.52 9.65 -14.26
CA SER A 39 23.09 9.89 -14.08
C SER A 39 22.43 8.91 -13.10
N GLY A 40 22.79 7.62 -13.20
CA GLY A 40 22.32 6.58 -12.29
C GLY A 40 22.75 6.81 -10.84
N LEU A 41 23.92 7.43 -10.60
CA LEU A 41 24.36 7.85 -9.27
C LEU A 41 23.66 9.16 -8.83
N LEU A 42 23.52 10.12 -9.75
CA LEU A 42 22.95 11.44 -9.49
C LEU A 42 21.47 11.38 -9.08
N VAL A 43 20.67 10.48 -9.67
CA VAL A 43 19.26 10.31 -9.28
C VAL A 43 19.12 9.73 -7.87
N VAL A 44 19.97 8.77 -7.49
CA VAL A 44 19.97 8.18 -6.14
C VAL A 44 20.35 9.22 -5.09
N PHE A 45 21.36 10.05 -5.39
CA PHE A 45 21.72 11.19 -4.56
C PHE A 45 20.60 12.25 -4.50
N GLY A 46 19.93 12.54 -5.62
CA GLY A 46 18.85 13.52 -5.72
C GLY A 46 17.63 13.17 -4.87
N VAL A 47 17.14 11.93 -4.98
CA VAL A 47 16.01 11.43 -4.16
C VAL A 47 16.38 11.47 -2.67
N TRP A 48 17.56 10.97 -2.29
CA TRP A 48 18.03 11.04 -0.90
C TRP A 48 18.13 12.50 -0.37
N LEU A 49 18.60 13.42 -1.21
CA LEU A 49 18.74 14.83 -0.86
C LEU A 49 17.37 15.48 -0.62
N LEU A 50 16.38 15.21 -1.46
CA LEU A 50 15.01 15.72 -1.34
C LEU A 50 14.31 15.10 -0.13
N ASP A 51 14.12 13.78 -0.14
CA ASP A 51 13.27 13.05 0.80
C ASP A 51 13.85 13.05 2.22
N ASN A 52 15.14 12.70 2.36
CA ASN A 52 15.73 12.44 3.67
C ASN A 52 16.37 13.70 4.27
N LYS A 53 17.01 14.53 3.45
CA LYS A 53 17.81 15.67 3.91
C LYS A 53 17.07 17.02 3.87
N LEU A 54 16.30 17.31 2.82
CA LEU A 54 15.53 18.55 2.68
C LEU A 54 14.07 18.42 3.16
N ARG A 55 13.55 17.18 3.26
CA ARG A 55 12.14 16.86 3.56
C ARG A 55 11.17 17.49 2.57
N ILE A 56 11.57 17.49 1.30
CA ILE A 56 10.71 17.82 0.16
C ILE A 56 10.19 16.49 -0.38
N ASP A 57 8.87 16.35 -0.43
CA ASP A 57 8.19 15.17 -0.96
C ASP A 57 8.10 15.28 -2.49
N ASP A 58 8.90 14.48 -3.20
CA ASP A 58 8.91 14.37 -4.66
C ASP A 58 8.38 12.97 -5.05
N PRO A 59 7.05 12.76 -5.07
CA PRO A 59 6.43 11.42 -5.02
C PRO A 59 6.68 10.54 -6.24
N VAL A 60 7.25 11.10 -7.32
CA VAL A 60 7.67 10.35 -8.52
C VAL A 60 9.17 10.55 -8.85
N GLY A 61 9.92 11.25 -7.99
CA GLY A 61 11.33 11.59 -8.22
C GLY A 61 11.55 12.55 -9.39
N ALA A 62 10.57 13.38 -9.77
CA ALA A 62 10.63 14.23 -10.96
C ALA A 62 11.78 15.25 -10.92
N VAL A 63 12.11 15.80 -9.75
CA VAL A 63 13.22 16.75 -9.59
C VAL A 63 14.56 16.03 -9.75
N ALA A 64 14.69 14.81 -9.21
CA ALA A 64 15.89 14.00 -9.36
C ALA A 64 16.06 13.47 -10.79
N VAL A 65 15.00 12.94 -11.42
CA VAL A 65 15.01 12.34 -12.75
C VAL A 65 15.07 13.39 -13.87
N HIS A 66 14.32 14.50 -13.77
CA HIS A 66 14.24 15.49 -14.85
C HIS A 66 15.09 16.74 -14.59
N MET A 67 14.98 17.39 -13.42
CA MET A 67 15.70 18.65 -13.18
C MET A 67 17.21 18.41 -13.03
N MET A 68 17.62 17.55 -12.08
CA MET A 68 19.04 17.33 -11.79
C MET A 68 19.78 16.66 -12.96
N ASN A 69 19.17 15.64 -13.57
CA ASN A 69 19.78 14.94 -14.70
C ASN A 69 19.65 15.69 -16.04
N GLY A 70 18.63 16.53 -16.24
CA GLY A 70 18.57 17.45 -17.39
C GLY A 70 19.63 18.54 -17.33
N ILE A 71 19.91 19.06 -16.13
CA ILE A 71 21.05 19.98 -15.89
C ILE A 71 22.37 19.27 -16.17
N TRP A 72 22.56 18.04 -15.66
CA TRP A 72 23.76 17.25 -15.93
C TRP A 72 23.95 16.98 -17.43
N GLY A 73 22.90 16.55 -18.15
CA GLY A 73 22.96 16.34 -19.60
C GLY A 73 23.32 17.59 -20.39
N THR A 74 22.73 18.74 -20.03
CA THR A 74 23.05 20.03 -20.67
C THR A 74 24.50 20.45 -20.39
N VAL A 75 25.00 20.25 -19.17
CA VAL A 75 26.42 20.45 -18.82
C VAL A 75 27.32 19.47 -19.58
N ALA A 76 26.88 18.22 -19.77
CA ALA A 76 27.62 17.19 -20.46
C ALA A 76 27.84 17.49 -21.96
N VAL A 77 26.93 18.21 -22.64
CA VAL A 77 27.19 18.78 -23.98
C VAL A 77 28.49 19.60 -23.97
N GLY A 78 28.68 20.44 -22.94
CA GLY A 78 29.87 21.28 -22.78
C GLY A 78 31.18 20.51 -22.50
N LEU A 79 31.08 19.24 -22.11
CA LEU A 79 32.21 18.40 -21.71
C LEU A 79 32.56 17.35 -22.78
N PHE A 80 31.54 16.65 -23.29
CA PHE A 80 31.63 15.42 -24.08
C PHE A 80 31.19 15.57 -25.55
N ALA A 81 30.75 16.75 -26.00
CA ALA A 81 30.56 16.96 -27.44
C ALA A 81 31.86 16.66 -28.20
N THR A 82 31.78 16.02 -29.36
CA THR A 82 32.94 15.68 -30.17
C THR A 82 32.62 15.66 -31.66
N THR A 83 33.54 16.16 -32.46
CA THR A 83 33.49 16.09 -33.94
C THR A 83 33.72 14.69 -34.51
N SER A 84 33.81 13.66 -33.67
CA SER A 84 33.95 12.25 -34.08
C SER A 84 32.62 11.52 -34.34
N VAL A 85 31.46 12.13 -34.03
CA VAL A 85 30.14 11.53 -34.29
C VAL A 85 29.49 12.04 -35.59
N PRO A 86 28.73 11.20 -36.32
CA PRO A 86 28.09 11.62 -37.57
C PRO A 86 27.08 12.76 -37.36
N GLY A 87 27.29 13.89 -38.04
CA GLY A 87 26.40 15.05 -38.02
C GLY A 87 26.86 16.23 -37.16
N ASN A 88 27.89 16.06 -36.32
CA ASN A 88 28.48 17.15 -35.53
C ASN A 88 29.82 17.61 -36.10
N ASP A 89 29.81 18.38 -37.19
CA ASP A 89 31.05 18.91 -37.78
C ASP A 89 31.59 20.18 -37.06
N THR A 90 30.99 20.59 -35.92
CA THR A 90 31.14 21.96 -35.38
C THR A 90 31.53 22.05 -33.90
N PHE A 91 31.14 21.09 -33.05
CA PHE A 91 31.25 21.23 -31.59
C PHE A 91 32.14 20.15 -30.96
N ASP A 92 33.34 20.54 -30.55
CA ASP A 92 34.11 19.82 -29.53
C ASP A 92 33.86 20.44 -28.14
N GLY A 93 33.70 19.57 -27.14
CA GLY A 93 33.57 19.92 -25.73
C GLY A 93 34.93 20.04 -25.04
N LEU A 94 34.89 20.36 -23.75
CA LEU A 94 36.11 20.61 -22.95
C LEU A 94 37.08 19.41 -22.95
N PHE A 95 36.59 18.17 -22.91
CA PHE A 95 37.44 16.97 -22.89
C PHE A 95 37.98 16.58 -24.28
N TYR A 96 37.37 17.07 -25.36
CA TYR A 96 37.81 16.85 -26.75
C TYR A 96 38.62 18.03 -27.32
N GLY A 97 38.93 19.04 -26.50
CA GLY A 97 39.85 20.14 -26.85
C GLY A 97 39.17 21.44 -27.31
N GLY A 98 37.85 21.48 -27.47
CA GLY A 98 37.11 22.71 -27.83
C GLY A 98 37.08 23.80 -26.74
N GLY A 99 37.66 23.52 -25.57
CA GLY A 99 37.84 24.48 -24.49
C GLY A 99 36.54 24.85 -23.75
N ALA A 100 36.64 25.86 -22.88
CA ALA A 100 35.54 26.21 -21.98
C ALA A 100 34.37 26.98 -22.63
N SER A 101 34.44 27.35 -23.92
CA SER A 101 33.42 28.19 -24.56
C SER A 101 32.07 27.49 -24.68
N LEU A 102 32.05 26.21 -25.09
CA LEU A 102 30.81 25.44 -25.20
C LEU A 102 30.19 25.22 -23.82
N LEU A 103 30.99 24.78 -22.84
CA LEU A 103 30.57 24.63 -21.44
C LEU A 103 29.98 25.91 -20.85
N GLY A 104 30.63 27.07 -21.09
CA GLY A 104 30.12 28.37 -20.65
C GLY A 104 28.74 28.71 -21.25
N LYS A 105 28.54 28.44 -22.55
CA LYS A 105 27.24 28.62 -23.22
C LYS A 105 26.16 27.71 -22.61
N GLN A 106 26.49 26.45 -22.32
CA GLN A 106 25.54 25.51 -21.72
C GLN A 106 25.15 25.90 -20.29
N ILE A 107 26.12 26.36 -19.47
CA ILE A 107 25.83 26.88 -18.13
C ILE A 107 24.94 28.12 -18.19
N VAL A 108 25.20 29.06 -19.12
CA VAL A 108 24.32 30.21 -19.34
C VAL A 108 22.92 29.76 -19.78
N GLY A 109 22.80 28.79 -20.68
CA GLY A 109 21.53 28.19 -21.08
C GLY A 109 20.73 27.61 -19.91
N VAL A 110 21.36 26.77 -19.08
CA VAL A 110 20.77 26.21 -17.86
C VAL A 110 20.27 27.31 -16.92
N LEU A 111 21.09 28.33 -16.66
CA LEU A 111 20.72 29.43 -15.77
C LEU A 111 19.58 30.29 -16.34
N SER A 112 19.58 30.56 -17.64
CA SER A 112 18.52 31.34 -18.31
C SER A 112 17.19 30.59 -18.33
N VAL A 113 17.18 29.31 -18.71
CA VAL A 113 15.97 28.46 -18.70
C VAL A 113 15.49 28.24 -17.27
N GLY A 114 16.40 27.99 -16.33
CA GLY A 114 16.07 27.82 -14.91
C GLY A 114 15.43 29.08 -14.30
N ALA A 115 15.99 30.26 -14.54
CA ALA A 115 15.43 31.53 -14.06
C ALA A 115 14.06 31.84 -14.70
N TRP A 116 13.92 31.64 -16.02
CA TRP A 116 12.66 31.84 -16.74
C TRP A 116 11.56 30.90 -16.22
N THR A 117 11.85 29.61 -16.10
CA THR A 117 10.93 28.60 -15.57
C THR A 117 10.56 28.88 -14.13
N ALA A 118 11.52 29.24 -13.26
CA ALA A 118 11.24 29.56 -11.85
C ALA A 118 10.31 30.77 -11.71
N VAL A 119 10.52 31.84 -12.49
CA VAL A 119 9.65 33.01 -12.49
C VAL A 119 8.25 32.65 -13.00
N LEU A 120 8.13 32.03 -14.17
CA LEU A 120 6.82 31.71 -14.75
C LEU A 120 6.04 30.69 -13.92
N MET A 121 6.66 29.62 -13.42
CA MET A 121 5.99 28.63 -12.59
C MET A 121 5.54 29.24 -11.26
N THR A 122 6.35 30.11 -10.65
CA THR A 122 5.95 30.84 -9.44
C THR A 122 4.72 31.71 -9.72
N VAL A 123 4.76 32.56 -10.75
CA VAL A 123 3.62 33.44 -11.10
C VAL A 123 2.36 32.63 -11.41
N THR A 124 2.47 31.60 -12.25
CA THR A 124 1.34 30.75 -12.65
C THR A 124 0.72 30.02 -11.45
N PHE A 125 1.52 29.35 -10.61
CA PHE A 125 0.98 28.62 -9.46
C PHE A 125 0.45 29.54 -8.36
N PHE A 126 1.01 30.74 -8.17
CA PHE A 126 0.43 31.74 -7.26
C PHE A 126 -0.91 32.28 -7.79
N ILE A 127 -1.06 32.50 -9.10
CA ILE A 127 -2.34 32.89 -9.71
C ILE A 127 -3.38 31.77 -9.52
N ILE A 128 -3.06 30.52 -9.89
CA ILE A 128 -3.97 29.36 -9.73
C ILE A 128 -4.39 29.20 -8.27
N LYS A 129 -3.44 29.27 -7.33
CA LYS A 129 -3.71 29.21 -5.88
C LYS A 129 -4.59 30.35 -5.36
N ALA A 130 -4.56 31.52 -6.00
CA ALA A 130 -5.36 32.68 -5.62
C ALA A 130 -6.77 32.72 -6.28
N THR A 131 -6.98 32.00 -7.38
CA THR A 131 -8.26 32.02 -8.14
C THR A 131 -9.11 30.78 -7.95
N ILE A 132 -8.53 29.59 -8.06
CA ILE A 132 -9.26 28.30 -8.07
C ILE A 132 -8.73 27.25 -7.09
N GLY A 133 -7.49 27.43 -6.59
CA GLY A 133 -6.78 26.42 -5.80
C GLY A 133 -5.92 25.49 -6.67
N LEU A 134 -4.88 24.91 -6.07
CA LEU A 134 -3.91 24.03 -6.76
C LEU A 134 -3.78 22.64 -6.10
N ARG A 135 -4.16 22.53 -4.83
CA ARG A 135 -4.14 21.28 -4.04
C ARG A 135 -5.56 21.04 -3.55
N ALA A 136 -5.98 19.79 -3.55
CA ALA A 136 -7.24 19.35 -2.95
C ALA A 136 -7.34 19.80 -1.48
N SER A 137 -8.55 19.85 -0.92
CA SER A 137 -8.71 20.07 0.52
C SER A 137 -8.12 18.90 1.31
N LYS A 138 -7.83 19.13 2.58
CA LYS A 138 -7.32 18.08 3.47
C LYS A 138 -8.33 16.92 3.66
N GLU A 139 -9.62 17.18 3.46
CA GLU A 139 -10.67 16.15 3.53
C GLU A 139 -10.61 15.22 2.32
N GLU A 140 -10.53 15.79 1.11
CA GLU A 140 -10.35 15.07 -0.16
C GLU A 140 -9.00 14.35 -0.23
N GLU A 141 -7.93 14.95 0.27
CA GLU A 141 -6.59 14.32 0.35
C GLU A 141 -6.54 13.12 1.31
N ILE A 142 -7.44 13.06 2.31
CA ILE A 142 -7.58 11.90 3.23
C ILE A 142 -8.52 10.83 2.65
N ILE A 143 -9.57 11.23 1.92
CA ILE A 143 -10.52 10.30 1.27
C ILE A 143 -9.90 9.64 0.03
N GLY A 144 -9.07 10.37 -0.71
CA GLY A 144 -8.46 9.95 -1.97
C GLY A 144 -9.20 10.50 -3.19
N LEU A 145 -8.45 11.08 -4.13
CA LEU A 145 -9.01 11.78 -5.30
C LEU A 145 -9.77 10.85 -6.25
N ASP A 146 -9.46 9.55 -6.28
CA ASP A 146 -10.24 8.52 -6.98
C ASP A 146 -11.74 8.65 -6.66
N ALA A 147 -12.08 8.83 -5.39
CA ALA A 147 -13.47 8.94 -4.94
C ALA A 147 -14.05 10.35 -5.13
N THR A 148 -13.27 11.41 -4.86
CA THR A 148 -13.79 12.79 -4.82
C THR A 148 -13.80 13.50 -6.17
N GLU A 149 -12.82 13.23 -7.04
CA GLU A 149 -12.70 13.83 -8.38
C GLU A 149 -13.16 12.90 -9.51
N HIS A 150 -13.12 11.57 -9.29
CA HIS A 150 -13.40 10.59 -10.34
C HIS A 150 -14.60 9.68 -10.05
N ASN A 151 -15.21 9.79 -8.85
CA ASN A 151 -16.36 8.98 -8.41
C ASN A 151 -16.09 7.46 -8.53
N LEU A 152 -14.84 7.03 -8.28
CA LEU A 152 -14.40 5.65 -8.24
C LEU A 152 -14.05 5.27 -6.79
N PRO A 153 -14.57 4.16 -6.23
CA PRO A 153 -14.23 3.76 -4.86
C PRO A 153 -12.74 3.39 -4.71
N SER A 154 -12.09 2.95 -5.79
CA SER A 154 -10.64 2.88 -5.96
C SER A 154 -10.30 2.68 -7.44
N SER A 155 -9.11 3.17 -7.84
CA SER A 155 -8.41 2.78 -9.07
C SER A 155 -8.09 1.29 -9.19
N TYR A 156 -8.16 0.51 -8.09
CA TYR A 156 -7.92 -0.94 -8.07
C TYR A 156 -9.15 -1.71 -7.55
N ALA A 157 -10.18 -1.83 -8.38
CA ALA A 157 -11.47 -2.45 -8.02
C ALA A 157 -11.35 -3.84 -7.36
N ASP A 158 -10.42 -4.70 -7.82
CA ASP A 158 -10.21 -6.06 -7.29
C ASP A 158 -9.35 -6.12 -6.01
N PHE A 159 -8.70 -5.02 -5.61
CA PHE A 159 -7.90 -4.91 -4.37
C PHE A 159 -8.64 -4.23 -3.21
N MET A 160 -9.92 -3.91 -3.37
CA MET A 160 -10.84 -3.64 -2.25
C MET A 160 -11.62 -4.91 -1.89
N PRO A 161 -11.06 -5.86 -1.11
CA PRO A 161 -11.83 -6.99 -0.61
C PRO A 161 -13.01 -6.46 0.20
N SER A 162 -14.22 -6.96 -0.12
CA SER A 162 -15.48 -6.18 -0.14
C SER A 162 -15.73 -5.21 1.03
N VAL A 163 -15.28 -3.96 0.84
CA VAL A 163 -15.70 -2.76 1.60
C VAL A 163 -16.56 -1.80 0.77
N ALA A 164 -16.76 -2.09 -0.52
CA ALA A 164 -17.73 -1.43 -1.39
C ALA A 164 -19.16 -1.74 -0.92
N SER A 165 -19.62 -0.92 0.02
CA SER A 165 -20.99 -0.74 0.53
C SER A 165 -21.01 0.20 1.74
N VAL A 166 -19.86 0.50 2.37
CA VAL A 166 -19.81 1.47 3.50
C VAL A 166 -20.27 2.86 3.07
N SER A 167 -19.96 3.32 1.87
CA SER A 167 -20.45 4.60 1.33
C SER A 167 -21.98 4.62 1.13
N GLU A 168 -22.54 3.55 0.57
CA GLU A 168 -24.01 3.42 0.37
C GLU A 168 -24.75 3.23 1.71
N ILE A 169 -24.15 2.51 2.66
CA ILE A 169 -24.62 2.38 4.04
C ILE A 169 -24.44 3.72 4.79
N ARG A 170 -23.45 4.54 4.46
CA ARG A 170 -23.36 5.93 4.94
C ARG A 170 -24.52 6.73 4.40
N GLU A 171 -24.76 6.83 3.09
CA GLU A 171 -25.88 7.65 2.57
C GLU A 171 -27.29 7.19 3.00
N GLN A 172 -27.50 5.91 3.33
CA GLN A 172 -28.78 5.44 3.89
C GLN A 172 -28.82 5.54 5.43
N GLY A 173 -27.71 5.27 6.13
CA GLY A 173 -27.58 5.45 7.58
C GLY A 173 -27.58 6.93 8.00
N ALA A 174 -27.14 7.80 7.11
CA ALA A 174 -27.15 9.27 7.15
C ALA A 174 -28.53 9.90 7.39
N ALA A 175 -29.59 9.15 7.13
CA ALA A 175 -30.98 9.52 7.37
C ALA A 175 -31.55 8.87 8.65
N ALA A 176 -30.73 8.14 9.44
CA ALA A 176 -31.19 7.21 10.49
C ALA A 176 -30.37 7.17 11.81
N GLY A 177 -29.02 7.19 11.81
CA GLY A 177 -28.20 7.45 13.01
C GLY A 177 -27.60 6.30 13.91
N ILE A 178 -26.35 5.84 13.66
CA ILE A 178 -25.25 5.34 14.58
C ILE A 178 -23.80 5.48 13.95
N ASP A 179 -22.77 6.16 14.54
CA ASP A 179 -21.59 6.95 13.95
C ASP A 179 -20.17 6.30 13.74
N THR A 180 -19.20 6.83 12.89
CA THR A 180 -18.39 6.18 11.76
C THR A 180 -16.87 5.85 11.81
N SER A 181 -16.45 4.63 11.41
CA SER A 181 -15.09 4.20 10.93
C SER A 181 -14.92 2.65 10.66
N ASP A 182 -14.15 2.27 9.63
CA ASP A 182 -13.33 1.01 9.43
C ASP A 182 -13.95 -0.38 9.06
N VAL A 183 -13.47 -1.09 8.02
CA VAL A 183 -13.82 -2.52 7.64
C VAL A 183 -12.87 -3.10 6.53
N VAL A 184 -12.84 -4.37 6.02
CA VAL A 184 -13.24 -5.76 6.45
C VAL A 184 -12.06 -6.81 6.33
N PRO A 185 -11.68 -7.45 5.16
CA PRO A 185 -11.37 -8.93 4.98
C PRO A 185 -9.88 -9.40 4.77
N VAL A 186 -9.47 -10.46 4.00
CA VAL A 186 -9.65 -11.98 3.89
C VAL A 186 -8.60 -12.53 2.84
N GLU A 187 -8.41 -13.85 2.59
CA GLU A 187 -8.26 -14.49 1.21
C GLU A 187 -7.75 -15.98 1.11
N LYS A 188 -8.65 -16.88 0.62
CA LYS A 188 -8.49 -17.97 -0.42
C LYS A 188 -7.62 -19.27 -0.24
N ALA A 189 -8.06 -20.37 -0.88
CA ALA A 189 -7.53 -21.76 -0.81
C ALA A 189 -7.82 -22.62 -2.09
N VAL A 190 -7.63 -23.97 -2.04
CA VAL A 190 -7.41 -24.93 -3.17
C VAL A 190 -8.45 -26.10 -3.16
N PRO A 191 -8.79 -26.80 -4.30
CA PRO A 191 -10.07 -27.52 -4.46
C PRO A 191 -10.15 -28.99 -3.97
N VAL A 192 -11.35 -29.59 -4.12
CA VAL A 192 -11.90 -30.71 -3.31
C VAL A 192 -12.43 -31.87 -4.18
N SER A 193 -12.25 -33.13 -3.73
CA SER A 193 -12.92 -34.31 -4.31
C SER A 193 -14.23 -34.64 -3.58
N VAL A 194 -15.35 -34.72 -4.30
CA VAL A 194 -16.68 -34.95 -3.68
C VAL A 194 -16.96 -36.45 -3.49
N ARG A 195 -16.99 -36.90 -2.24
CA ARG A 195 -17.59 -38.17 -1.81
C ARG A 195 -19.04 -37.94 -1.34
N THR A 196 -19.91 -38.93 -1.48
CA THR A 196 -21.28 -38.87 -0.95
C THR A 196 -21.24 -38.80 0.58
N ARG A 197 -21.90 -37.79 1.18
CA ARG A 197 -21.90 -37.57 2.64
C ARG A 197 -22.71 -38.64 3.37
N GLU A 198 -22.03 -39.58 4.01
CA GLU A 198 -22.57 -40.25 5.20
C GLU A 198 -22.63 -39.22 6.34
N LYS A 199 -23.66 -39.27 7.19
CA LYS A 199 -23.75 -38.38 8.35
C LYS A 199 -22.89 -38.93 9.48
N SER A 200 -22.21 -38.04 10.22
CA SER A 200 -21.59 -38.39 11.49
C SER A 200 -22.60 -39.02 12.46
N ASP A 201 -22.15 -40.00 13.25
CA ASP A 201 -22.94 -40.76 14.22
C ASP A 201 -23.56 -39.92 15.37
N GLY A 202 -23.08 -38.70 15.59
CA GLY A 202 -23.50 -37.80 16.65
C GLY A 202 -22.91 -38.12 18.03
N SER A 203 -21.95 -39.05 18.14
CA SER A 203 -21.35 -39.47 19.42
C SER A 203 -20.52 -38.37 20.08
N HIS A 204 -19.85 -37.56 19.27
CA HIS A 204 -18.98 -36.47 19.69
C HIS A 204 -19.60 -35.11 19.36
N LYS A 205 -19.90 -34.30 20.38
CA LYS A 205 -20.38 -32.93 20.16
C LYS A 205 -19.30 -32.09 19.46
N LEU A 206 -19.69 -31.45 18.36
CA LEU A 206 -18.88 -30.51 17.60
C LEU A 206 -19.29 -29.09 17.99
N THR A 207 -18.32 -28.21 18.25
CA THR A 207 -18.62 -26.82 18.66
C THR A 207 -17.71 -25.84 17.94
N LYS A 208 -18.30 -24.86 17.25
CA LYS A 208 -17.60 -23.75 16.63
C LYS A 208 -17.53 -22.57 17.60
N LEU A 209 -16.33 -22.09 17.88
CA LEU A 209 -16.11 -20.82 18.57
C LEU A 209 -15.70 -19.77 17.53
N SER A 210 -16.39 -18.63 17.54
CA SER A 210 -16.00 -17.42 16.80
C SER A 210 -15.52 -16.39 17.80
N ILE A 211 -14.21 -16.23 17.88
CA ILE A 211 -13.52 -15.31 18.79
C ILE A 211 -13.24 -14.01 18.03
N ILE A 212 -13.85 -12.90 18.42
CA ILE A 212 -13.54 -11.57 17.89
C ILE A 212 -12.63 -10.86 18.89
N CYS A 213 -11.47 -10.40 18.44
CA CYS A 213 -10.42 -9.79 19.27
C CYS A 213 -9.73 -8.62 18.55
N ARG A 214 -8.76 -7.96 19.20
CA ARG A 214 -7.95 -6.90 18.57
C ARG A 214 -6.77 -7.49 17.77
N PRO A 215 -6.36 -6.88 16.64
CA PRO A 215 -5.34 -7.48 15.76
C PRO A 215 -4.00 -7.77 16.45
N GLU A 216 -3.54 -6.89 17.34
CA GLU A 216 -2.28 -7.06 18.09
C GLU A 216 -2.29 -8.25 19.07
N LYS A 217 -3.46 -8.83 19.36
CA LYS A 217 -3.60 -10.02 20.21
C LYS A 217 -3.59 -11.34 19.43
N LEU A 218 -3.60 -11.32 18.09
CA LEU A 218 -3.72 -12.53 17.26
C LEU A 218 -2.66 -13.59 17.58
N GLU A 219 -1.36 -13.22 17.59
CA GLU A 219 -0.27 -14.17 17.83
C GLU A 219 -0.26 -14.69 19.28
N SER A 220 -0.70 -13.89 20.25
CA SER A 220 -0.89 -14.32 21.64
C SER A 220 -2.01 -15.36 21.77
N LEU A 221 -3.15 -15.13 21.11
CA LEU A 221 -4.26 -16.06 21.07
C LEU A 221 -3.88 -17.37 20.36
N LYS A 222 -3.30 -17.28 19.16
CA LYS A 222 -2.79 -18.40 18.35
C LYS A 222 -1.83 -19.30 19.13
N THR A 223 -0.84 -18.71 19.79
CA THR A 223 0.11 -19.44 20.66
C THR A 223 -0.62 -20.12 21.82
N SER A 224 -1.52 -19.40 22.49
CA SER A 224 -2.26 -19.92 23.65
C SER A 224 -3.22 -21.07 23.29
N LEU A 225 -3.84 -21.02 22.10
CA LEU A 225 -4.71 -22.07 21.58
C LEU A 225 -3.91 -23.32 21.15
N SER A 226 -2.77 -23.13 20.46
CA SER A 226 -1.86 -24.21 20.09
C SER A 226 -1.38 -25.01 21.33
N ASN A 227 -1.03 -24.28 22.41
CA ASN A 227 -0.61 -24.88 23.69
C ASN A 227 -1.68 -25.73 24.40
N ILE A 228 -2.96 -25.67 24.00
CA ILE A 228 -4.03 -26.54 24.51
C ILE A 228 -4.51 -27.58 23.48
N GLY A 229 -3.72 -27.81 22.41
CA GLY A 229 -3.99 -28.84 21.40
C GLY A 229 -4.93 -28.41 20.26
N VAL A 230 -5.25 -27.13 20.12
CA VAL A 230 -6.01 -26.62 18.96
C VAL A 230 -5.06 -26.54 17.76
N LYS A 231 -5.13 -27.53 16.87
CA LYS A 231 -4.26 -27.66 15.68
C LYS A 231 -4.64 -26.74 14.50
N GLY A 232 -5.88 -26.26 14.42
CA GLY A 232 -6.37 -25.47 13.29
C GLY A 232 -7.25 -24.30 13.70
N ILE A 233 -7.02 -23.13 13.10
CA ILE A 233 -7.84 -21.92 13.23
C ILE A 233 -7.98 -21.24 11.88
N THR A 234 -9.15 -20.68 11.58
CA THR A 234 -9.38 -19.80 10.43
C THR A 234 -9.36 -18.37 10.90
N VAL A 235 -8.50 -17.54 10.31
CA VAL A 235 -8.39 -16.11 10.64
C VAL A 235 -9.07 -15.29 9.56
N THR A 236 -9.79 -14.26 9.95
CA THR A 236 -10.47 -13.33 9.06
C THR A 236 -10.43 -11.96 9.71
N ASN A 237 -9.87 -10.97 9.03
CA ASN A 237 -10.09 -9.59 9.45
C ASN A 237 -11.59 -9.31 9.32
N VAL A 238 -12.15 -8.71 10.35
CA VAL A 238 -13.52 -8.18 10.36
C VAL A 238 -13.47 -6.93 11.20
N MET A 239 -14.40 -6.02 11.00
CA MET A 239 -14.47 -4.87 11.87
C MET A 239 -15.93 -4.62 12.28
N GLY A 240 -16.13 -3.84 13.34
CA GLY A 240 -17.40 -3.75 14.04
C GLY A 240 -17.30 -3.07 15.40
N TYR A 241 -18.45 -2.77 16.00
CA TYR A 241 -18.57 -1.92 17.20
C TYR A 241 -19.11 -2.67 18.41
N GLY A 242 -19.16 -1.99 19.55
CA GLY A 242 -19.72 -2.51 20.80
C GLY A 242 -21.25 -2.44 20.83
N THR A 243 -21.84 -2.79 21.98
CA THR A 243 -23.19 -2.29 22.33
C THR A 243 -23.16 -0.79 22.67
N GLN A 244 -21.97 -0.25 22.94
CA GLN A 244 -21.68 1.17 22.81
C GLN A 244 -21.74 1.55 21.33
N LYS A 245 -22.80 2.29 20.97
CA LYS A 245 -22.95 3.00 19.69
C LYS A 245 -21.71 3.89 19.44
N GLY A 246 -21.34 4.06 18.17
CA GLY A 246 -20.26 4.98 17.78
C GLY A 246 -20.56 6.46 18.12
N GLN A 247 -19.55 7.33 18.00
CA GLN A 247 -19.46 8.64 18.63
C GLN A 247 -20.24 9.81 17.96
N LYS A 248 -21.51 9.58 17.61
CA LYS A 248 -22.48 10.58 17.07
C LYS A 248 -21.87 11.83 16.39
N SER A 249 -21.43 11.72 15.13
CA SER A 249 -21.01 12.89 14.36
C SER A 249 -22.20 13.64 13.72
N TYR A 250 -21.93 14.87 13.33
CA TYR A 250 -22.88 15.77 12.68
C TYR A 250 -22.24 16.32 11.40
N TYR A 251 -22.95 16.22 10.27
CA TYR A 251 -22.51 16.84 9.01
C TYR A 251 -23.58 17.80 8.51
N ARG A 252 -23.18 19.06 8.24
CA ARG A 252 -24.06 20.14 7.75
C ARG A 252 -25.40 20.30 8.50
N GLY A 253 -25.37 20.10 9.82
CA GLY A 253 -26.54 20.26 10.70
C GLY A 253 -27.50 19.07 10.74
N VAL A 254 -27.23 17.99 10.01
CA VAL A 254 -27.91 16.69 10.17
C VAL A 254 -27.08 15.81 11.08
N GLU A 255 -27.72 15.10 12.01
CA GLU A 255 -27.08 14.11 12.87
C GLU A 255 -26.70 12.89 12.02
N ARG A 256 -25.41 12.82 11.64
CA ARG A 256 -24.85 11.84 10.72
C ARG A 256 -24.23 10.69 11.49
N ASP A 257 -25.05 10.01 12.27
CA ASP A 257 -24.58 8.77 12.85
C ASP A 257 -24.66 7.61 11.78
N GLU A 258 -23.51 7.17 11.23
CA GLU A 258 -23.26 6.03 10.30
C GLU A 258 -21.99 5.26 10.80
N VAL A 259 -21.80 3.93 10.93
CA VAL A 259 -21.10 3.32 12.14
C VAL A 259 -19.54 3.12 12.27
N GLN A 260 -19.00 3.22 13.52
CA GLN A 260 -17.60 3.13 14.07
C GLN A 260 -17.26 1.66 14.32
N LEU A 261 -17.28 0.94 13.22
CA LEU A 261 -16.91 -0.44 13.08
C LEU A 261 -15.39 -0.69 13.36
N LEU A 262 -14.76 -0.15 14.42
CA LEU A 262 -13.32 -0.24 14.71
C LEU A 262 -12.62 -1.60 14.38
N PRO A 263 -11.35 -1.62 13.93
CA PRO A 263 -10.63 -2.81 13.47
C PRO A 263 -10.50 -3.95 14.47
N LYS A 264 -10.71 -5.19 13.99
CA LYS A 264 -10.69 -6.44 14.77
C LYS A 264 -10.15 -7.61 13.93
N THR A 265 -9.92 -8.72 14.61
CA THR A 265 -9.63 -10.00 13.98
C THR A 265 -10.61 -11.04 14.53
N LYS A 266 -11.31 -11.72 13.61
CA LYS A 266 -12.16 -12.86 13.89
C LYS A 266 -11.33 -14.13 13.70
N VAL A 267 -11.26 -14.94 14.74
CA VAL A 267 -10.65 -16.26 14.74
C VAL A 267 -11.77 -17.28 14.92
N GLU A 268 -12.01 -18.08 13.90
CA GLU A 268 -12.96 -19.19 13.95
C GLU A 268 -12.20 -20.50 14.19
N VAL A 269 -12.70 -21.31 15.13
CA VAL A 269 -12.16 -22.63 15.47
C VAL A 269 -13.33 -23.60 15.66
N VAL A 270 -13.18 -24.84 15.21
CA VAL A 270 -14.12 -25.93 15.55
C VAL A 270 -13.38 -26.94 16.41
N VAL A 271 -13.97 -27.30 17.55
CA VAL A 271 -13.39 -28.25 18.51
C VAL A 271 -14.37 -29.38 18.83
N SER A 272 -13.79 -30.51 19.25
CA SER A 272 -14.52 -31.62 19.87
C SER A 272 -13.66 -32.35 20.91
N LYS A 273 -12.41 -32.70 20.57
CA LYS A 273 -11.41 -33.31 21.49
C LYS A 273 -10.98 -32.38 22.64
N VAL A 274 -10.97 -31.06 22.42
CA VAL A 274 -10.61 -30.05 23.44
C VAL A 274 -11.89 -29.48 24.06
N PRO A 275 -12.07 -29.50 25.39
CA PRO A 275 -13.26 -28.97 26.04
C PRO A 275 -13.49 -27.48 25.73
N VAL A 276 -14.73 -27.12 25.38
CA VAL A 276 -15.12 -25.75 25.00
C VAL A 276 -14.72 -24.72 26.07
N GLU A 277 -14.95 -25.03 27.36
CA GLU A 277 -14.54 -24.19 28.48
C GLU A 277 -13.02 -23.98 28.57
N GLN A 278 -12.21 -24.96 28.20
CA GLN A 278 -10.75 -24.82 28.17
C GLN A 278 -10.32 -23.84 27.07
N VAL A 279 -10.98 -23.87 25.91
CA VAL A 279 -10.79 -22.90 24.82
C VAL A 279 -11.23 -21.50 25.26
N VAL A 280 -12.45 -21.36 25.79
CA VAL A 280 -13.02 -20.08 26.27
C VAL A 280 -12.12 -19.42 27.32
N ASN A 281 -11.72 -20.17 28.36
CA ASN A 281 -10.90 -19.60 29.44
C ASN A 281 -9.43 -19.39 29.05
N THR A 282 -8.94 -20.04 28.01
CA THR A 282 -7.60 -19.76 27.44
C THR A 282 -7.63 -18.54 26.54
N ALA A 283 -8.64 -18.41 25.67
CA ALA A 283 -8.87 -17.21 24.88
C ALA A 283 -9.08 -15.97 25.76
N LYS A 284 -9.91 -16.05 26.80
CA LYS A 284 -10.09 -14.98 27.80
C LYS A 284 -8.74 -14.51 28.38
N ARG A 285 -7.87 -15.44 28.81
CA ARG A 285 -6.56 -15.10 29.39
C ARG A 285 -5.59 -14.45 28.38
N ALA A 286 -5.56 -14.93 27.13
CA ALA A 286 -4.70 -14.36 26.08
C ALA A 286 -5.14 -12.96 25.66
N LEU A 287 -6.46 -12.74 25.55
CA LEU A 287 -7.03 -11.51 25.03
C LEU A 287 -7.16 -10.40 26.07
N TYR A 288 -7.41 -10.74 27.34
CA TYR A 288 -7.68 -9.75 28.38
C TYR A 288 -6.52 -8.76 28.57
N THR A 289 -6.89 -7.51 28.80
CA THR A 289 -6.04 -6.40 29.24
C THR A 289 -6.73 -5.51 30.27
N GLY A 290 -8.03 -5.70 30.51
CA GLY A 290 -8.87 -4.81 31.33
C GLY A 290 -9.44 -3.61 30.58
N ASN A 291 -9.11 -3.45 29.29
CA ASN A 291 -9.54 -2.34 28.46
C ASN A 291 -10.75 -2.70 27.59
N ILE A 292 -11.51 -1.68 27.19
CA ILE A 292 -12.60 -1.84 26.22
C ILE A 292 -12.02 -2.36 24.90
N GLY A 293 -12.68 -3.36 24.31
CA GLY A 293 -12.27 -3.98 23.06
C GLY A 293 -11.52 -5.31 23.18
N ASP A 294 -11.23 -5.82 24.39
CA ASP A 294 -10.57 -7.12 24.60
C ASP A 294 -11.17 -8.27 23.77
N GLY A 295 -12.50 -8.36 23.64
CA GLY A 295 -13.14 -9.20 22.63
C GLY A 295 -14.54 -9.69 22.97
N LYS A 296 -15.05 -10.61 22.13
CA LYS A 296 -16.26 -11.43 22.35
C LYS A 296 -16.01 -12.85 21.85
N ILE A 297 -16.57 -13.85 22.52
CA ILE A 297 -16.54 -15.25 22.08
C ILE A 297 -17.97 -15.69 21.86
N PHE A 298 -18.30 -16.08 20.63
CA PHE A 298 -19.57 -16.68 20.28
C PHE A 298 -19.39 -18.20 20.16
N ILE A 299 -20.35 -18.96 20.65
CA ILE A 299 -20.31 -20.43 20.69
C ILE A 299 -21.51 -20.93 19.89
N PHE A 300 -21.25 -21.80 18.91
CA PHE A 300 -22.27 -22.37 18.03
C PHE A 300 -22.13 -23.89 18.00
N ASP A 301 -23.26 -24.58 18.08
CA ASP A 301 -23.32 -26.01 17.81
C ASP A 301 -23.15 -26.26 16.31
N VAL A 302 -22.41 -27.31 15.96
CA VAL A 302 -22.13 -27.71 14.58
C VAL A 302 -22.76 -29.07 14.34
N GLU A 303 -23.61 -29.20 13.31
CA GLU A 303 -24.26 -30.48 12.96
C GLU A 303 -23.22 -31.54 12.56
N ASP A 304 -22.24 -31.14 11.73
CA ASP A 304 -21.27 -32.03 11.11
C ASP A 304 -20.06 -31.22 10.57
N VAL A 305 -18.93 -31.89 10.36
CA VAL A 305 -17.72 -31.34 9.71
C VAL A 305 -17.25 -32.39 8.72
N VAL A 306 -16.89 -32.00 7.49
CA VAL A 306 -16.43 -32.94 6.45
C VAL A 306 -15.03 -32.59 5.98
N LYS A 307 -14.05 -33.48 6.18
CA LYS A 307 -12.66 -33.29 5.71
C LYS A 307 -12.55 -33.64 4.23
N VAL A 308 -13.02 -32.72 3.38
CA VAL A 308 -12.54 -32.39 2.02
C VAL A 308 -11.62 -33.40 1.30
N ARG A 309 -10.41 -33.65 1.84
CA ARG A 309 -9.35 -34.49 1.24
C ARG A 309 -9.63 -35.99 1.34
N THR A 310 -10.22 -36.43 2.45
CA THR A 310 -10.40 -37.83 2.85
C THR A 310 -11.88 -38.25 2.78
N GLY A 311 -12.80 -37.29 2.94
CA GLY A 311 -14.22 -37.54 3.13
C GLY A 311 -14.58 -38.01 4.54
N GLU A 312 -13.66 -37.93 5.50
CA GLU A 312 -13.95 -38.15 6.93
C GLU A 312 -15.01 -37.14 7.41
N VAL A 313 -15.80 -37.54 8.41
CA VAL A 313 -16.91 -36.74 8.95
C VAL A 313 -16.78 -36.54 10.47
N GLY A 314 -17.59 -35.65 11.05
CA GLY A 314 -17.68 -35.43 12.49
C GLY A 314 -16.36 -35.17 13.22
N TYR A 315 -16.04 -36.06 14.17
CA TYR A 315 -14.84 -35.96 15.02
C TYR A 315 -13.54 -36.27 14.27
N ASP A 316 -13.56 -37.25 13.38
CA ASP A 316 -12.40 -37.71 12.61
C ASP A 316 -11.98 -36.67 11.57
N ALA A 317 -12.95 -35.94 11.02
CA ALA A 317 -12.70 -34.77 10.17
C ALA A 317 -11.86 -33.68 10.87
N LEU A 318 -11.85 -33.64 12.21
CA LEU A 318 -11.03 -32.74 13.03
C LEU A 318 -9.74 -33.41 13.56
N GLN A 319 -9.57 -34.73 13.40
CA GLN A 319 -8.34 -35.42 13.76
C GLN A 319 -7.36 -35.37 12.59
N GLY A 320 -6.47 -34.37 12.62
CA GLY A 320 -5.27 -34.36 11.79
C GLY A 320 -4.16 -35.18 12.42
N GLU A 321 -4.32 -36.51 12.39
CA GLU A 321 -3.28 -37.48 12.79
C GLU A 321 -2.61 -38.12 11.56
N ASP A 322 -3.32 -38.19 10.41
CA ASP A 322 -2.79 -38.59 9.08
C ASP A 322 -2.57 -37.39 8.11
N ASP A 323 -2.35 -36.19 8.64
CA ASP A 323 -2.13 -34.94 7.87
C ASP A 323 -0.63 -34.50 7.87
N LEU A 324 0.29 -35.47 7.72
CA LEU A 324 1.73 -35.28 7.43
C LEU A 324 2.06 -35.55 5.96
#